data_AF-A0A965AV86-F1
#
_entry.id   AF-A0A965AV86-F1
#
_cell.length_a   1.000
_cell.length_b   1.000
_cell.length_c   1.000
_cell.angle_alpha   90.00
_cell.angle_beta   90.00
_cell.angle_gamma   90.00
#
_symmetry.space_group_name_H-M   'P 1'
#
loop_
_entity.id
_entity.type
_entity.pdbx_description
1 polymer ?
#
loop_
_entity_poly.entity_id
_entity_poly.type
_entity_poly.pdbx_seq_one_letter_code
_entity_poly.pdbx_strand_id
1 'polypeptide(L)'
;SRGSLPSGPVTVMVHMASVWVPFTSESKEAIASYPEIQKEIRLALQAVGRKLGMYLRRRLRVAQEGQRRTIFLRYLGEVASAVATINGGNRDKIYEELLLIAKKKTAEADVKLDESGKPIEEPEEMNLGDNVIIVSQQPEPGAEPTEAATPAKKPKKRRRRSK
;
A
#
# COMPACT_ATOMS: atom_id res chain seq x y z
N SER A 1 -21.86 5.18 18.91
CA SER A 1 -23.20 5.80 19.05
C SER A 1 -24.10 5.27 17.94
N ARG A 2 -25.27 4.69 18.27
CA ARG A 2 -26.25 4.29 17.26
C ARG A 2 -27.08 5.51 16.89
N GLY A 3 -27.16 5.84 15.60
CA GLY A 3 -27.97 6.95 15.07
C GLY A 3 -27.24 8.28 14.86
N SER A 4 -25.96 8.40 15.22
CA SER A 4 -25.16 9.57 14.82
C SER A 4 -24.59 9.38 13.42
N LEU A 5 -24.28 10.50 12.75
CA LEU A 5 -23.47 10.47 11.54
C LEU A 5 -22.14 9.73 11.82
N PRO A 6 -21.63 8.95 10.85
CA PRO A 6 -20.35 8.28 11.00
C PRO A 6 -19.25 9.34 11.18
N SER A 7 -18.47 9.21 12.24
CA SER A 7 -17.33 10.09 12.52
C SER A 7 -16.04 9.47 11.99
N GLY A 8 -15.24 10.29 11.33
CA GLY A 8 -13.94 9.90 10.78
C GLY A 8 -13.44 10.91 9.76
N PRO A 9 -12.16 10.81 9.34
CA PRO A 9 -11.57 11.68 8.32
C PRO A 9 -12.08 11.28 6.92
N VAL A 10 -13.35 11.54 6.64
CA VAL A 10 -14.01 11.20 5.37
C VAL A 10 -14.80 12.40 4.88
N THR A 11 -14.62 12.75 3.61
CA THR A 11 -15.45 13.75 2.91
C THR A 11 -16.37 13.01 1.95
N VAL A 12 -17.66 13.33 1.98
CA VAL A 12 -18.67 12.77 1.08
C VAL A 12 -19.22 13.90 0.22
N MET A 13 -19.11 13.73 -1.09
CA MET A 13 -19.69 14.65 -2.08
C MET A 13 -20.85 13.93 -2.78
N VAL A 14 -22.00 14.59 -2.84
CA VAL A 14 -23.17 14.12 -3.60
C VAL A 14 -23.49 15.16 -4.64
N HIS A 15 -23.48 14.76 -5.91
CA HIS A 15 -23.88 15.60 -7.03
C HIS A 15 -25.24 15.15 -7.54
N MET A 16 -26.17 16.09 -7.72
CA MET A 16 -27.51 15.83 -8.23
C MET A 16 -27.76 16.70 -9.45
N ALA A 17 -28.15 16.07 -10.56
CA ALA A 17 -28.46 16.76 -11.81
C ALA A 17 -29.81 16.27 -12.33
N SER A 18 -30.74 17.19 -12.57
CA SER A 18 -32.03 16.93 -13.21
C SER A 18 -32.52 18.20 -13.94
N VAL A 19 -33.48 18.04 -14.85
CA VAL A 19 -34.12 19.17 -15.56
C VAL A 19 -34.84 20.09 -14.57
N TRP A 20 -35.46 19.48 -13.56
CA TRP A 20 -36.11 20.19 -12.47
C TRP A 20 -35.73 19.54 -11.13
N VAL A 21 -35.10 20.31 -10.26
CA VAL A 21 -34.68 19.87 -8.92
C VAL A 21 -35.72 20.38 -7.91
N PRO A 22 -36.28 19.51 -7.06
CA PRO A 22 -37.18 19.95 -6.01
C PRO A 22 -36.40 20.54 -4.83
N PHE A 23 -36.46 21.86 -4.65
CA PHE A 23 -35.88 22.56 -3.50
C PHE A 23 -36.92 22.76 -2.39
N THR A 24 -36.47 22.80 -1.13
CA THR A 24 -37.35 23.11 0.02
C THR A 24 -37.68 24.60 0.15
N SER A 25 -36.84 25.48 -0.41
CA SER A 25 -37.00 26.93 -0.42
C SER A 25 -36.59 27.54 -1.76
N GLU A 26 -37.04 28.76 -2.03
CA GLU A 26 -36.68 29.53 -3.24
C GLU A 26 -35.18 29.82 -3.34
N SER A 27 -34.50 29.90 -2.19
CA SER A 27 -33.05 30.14 -2.08
C SER A 27 -32.19 28.99 -2.59
N LYS A 28 -32.77 27.80 -2.86
CA LYS A 28 -32.09 26.61 -3.41
C LYS A 28 -30.95 26.04 -2.55
N GLU A 29 -31.05 26.19 -1.23
CA GLU A 29 -30.02 25.73 -0.28
C GLU A 29 -30.18 24.26 0.13
N ALA A 30 -31.39 23.71 0.02
CA ALA A 30 -31.70 22.35 0.43
C ALA A 30 -32.68 21.67 -0.55
N ILE A 31 -32.50 20.36 -0.71
CA ILE A 31 -33.30 19.50 -1.59
C ILE A 31 -34.44 18.89 -0.77
N ALA A 32 -35.64 18.84 -1.35
CA ALA A 32 -36.80 18.25 -0.69
C ALA A 32 -36.67 16.74 -0.51
N SER A 33 -37.18 16.24 0.61
CA SER A 33 -36.97 14.87 1.08
C SER A 33 -37.95 13.85 0.46
N TYR A 34 -38.01 13.75 -0.86
CA TYR A 34 -38.84 12.74 -1.53
C TYR A 34 -38.29 11.32 -1.34
N PRO A 35 -39.14 10.31 -1.12
CA PRO A 35 -38.70 8.94 -0.83
C PRO A 35 -37.89 8.33 -1.98
N GLU A 36 -38.17 8.69 -3.23
CA GLU A 36 -37.43 8.24 -4.42
C GLU A 36 -35.98 8.75 -4.41
N ILE A 37 -35.80 10.05 -4.14
CA ILE A 37 -34.47 10.70 -4.08
C ILE A 37 -33.67 10.13 -2.90
N GLN A 38 -34.30 10.00 -1.73
CA GLN A 38 -33.65 9.44 -0.54
C GLN A 38 -33.21 7.99 -0.77
N LYS A 39 -34.03 7.19 -1.46
CA LYS A 39 -33.70 5.80 -1.79
C LYS A 39 -32.48 5.74 -2.70
N GLU A 40 -32.42 6.58 -3.74
CA GLU A 40 -31.31 6.58 -4.69
C GLU A 40 -30.00 7.04 -4.04
N ILE A 41 -30.02 8.13 -3.27
CA ILE A 41 -28.84 8.61 -2.52
C ILE A 41 -28.35 7.54 -1.55
N ARG A 42 -29.27 6.86 -0.84
CA ARG A 42 -28.90 5.76 0.07
C ARG A 42 -28.22 4.62 -0.68
N LEU A 43 -28.75 4.20 -1.83
CA LEU A 43 -28.17 3.13 -2.64
C LEU A 43 -26.79 3.51 -3.19
N ALA A 44 -26.64 4.74 -3.69
CA ALA A 44 -25.36 5.27 -4.17
C ALA A 44 -24.30 5.28 -3.06
N LEU A 45 -24.64 5.82 -1.88
CA LEU A 45 -23.74 5.84 -0.72
C LEU A 45 -23.37 4.43 -0.25
N GLN A 46 -24.32 3.49 -0.23
CA GLN A 46 -24.03 2.10 0.13
C GLN A 46 -23.08 1.44 -0.88
N ALA A 47 -23.23 1.71 -2.18
CA ALA A 47 -22.34 1.16 -3.20
C ALA A 47 -20.90 1.65 -3.03
N VAL A 48 -20.71 2.96 -2.81
CA VAL A 48 -19.39 3.54 -2.52
C VAL A 48 -18.84 3.04 -1.18
N GLY A 49 -19.69 2.96 -0.15
CA GLY A 49 -19.34 2.44 1.17
C GLY A 49 -18.83 0.99 1.13
N ARG A 50 -19.42 0.13 0.28
CA ARG A 50 -18.91 -1.24 0.07
C ARG A 50 -17.50 -1.23 -0.53
N LYS A 51 -17.23 -0.38 -1.52
CA LYS A 51 -15.90 -0.23 -2.14
C LYS A 51 -14.87 0.24 -1.10
N LEU A 52 -15.20 1.27 -0.34
CA LEU A 52 -14.35 1.76 0.76
C LEU A 52 -14.10 0.68 1.82
N GLY A 53 -15.14 -0.06 2.22
CA GLY A 53 -15.02 -1.14 3.18
C GLY A 53 -14.16 -2.30 2.70
N MET A 54 -14.14 -2.61 1.41
CA MET A 54 -13.20 -3.58 0.84
C MET A 54 -11.76 -3.06 0.89
N TYR A 55 -11.54 -1.80 0.55
CA TYR A 55 -10.22 -1.16 0.61
C TYR A 55 -9.64 -1.17 2.03
N LEU A 56 -10.41 -0.71 3.02
CA LEU A 56 -9.98 -0.69 4.42
C LEU A 56 -9.66 -2.09 4.95
N ARG A 57 -10.47 -3.10 4.61
CA ARG A 57 -10.21 -4.50 5.00
C ARG A 57 -8.93 -5.05 4.40
N ARG A 58 -8.64 -4.72 3.14
CA ARG A 58 -7.38 -5.09 2.49
C ARG A 58 -6.18 -4.47 3.22
N ARG A 59 -6.23 -3.17 3.50
CA ARG A 59 -5.18 -2.46 4.23
C ARG A 59 -4.96 -3.01 5.64
N LEU A 60 -6.04 -3.33 6.34
CA LEU A 60 -5.98 -3.96 7.66
C LEU A 60 -5.32 -5.35 7.60
N ARG A 61 -5.65 -6.16 6.59
CA ARG A 61 -5.04 -7.49 6.39
C ARG A 61 -3.52 -7.37 6.18
N VAL A 62 -3.09 -6.46 5.30
CA VAL A 62 -1.66 -6.21 5.04
C VAL A 62 -0.95 -5.80 6.34
N ALA A 63 -1.54 -4.89 7.12
CA ALA A 63 -0.98 -4.47 8.41
C ALA A 63 -0.87 -5.62 9.42
N GLN A 64 -1.90 -6.48 9.52
CA GLN A 64 -1.90 -7.65 10.40
C GLN A 64 -0.82 -8.67 10.00
N GLU A 65 -0.66 -8.94 8.71
CA GLU A 65 0.40 -9.83 8.22
C GLU A 65 1.79 -9.24 8.49
N GLY A 66 1.98 -7.92 8.31
CA GLY A 66 3.22 -7.23 8.68
C GLY A 66 3.55 -7.34 10.18
N GLN A 67 2.54 -7.21 11.04
CA GLN A 67 2.68 -7.40 12.49
C GLN A 67 3.06 -8.85 12.82
N ARG A 68 2.41 -9.84 12.19
CA ARG A 68 2.72 -11.27 12.37
C ARG A 68 4.17 -11.58 12.00
N ARG A 69 4.67 -11.05 10.88
CA ARG A 69 6.08 -11.21 10.48
C ARG A 69 7.04 -10.60 11.47
N THR A 70 6.73 -9.40 11.97
CA THR A 70 7.58 -8.72 12.97
C THR A 70 7.71 -9.55 14.24
N ILE A 71 6.59 -10.10 14.72
CA ILE A 71 6.56 -11.02 15.87
C ILE A 71 7.35 -12.28 15.56
N PHE A 72 7.14 -12.90 14.39
CA PHE A 72 7.83 -14.13 14.00
C PHE A 72 9.35 -13.94 13.94
N LEU A 73 9.83 -12.85 13.34
CA LEU A 73 11.26 -12.52 13.26
C LEU A 73 11.88 -12.31 14.65
N ARG A 74 11.14 -11.70 15.59
CA ARG A 74 11.61 -11.51 16.97
C ARG A 74 11.87 -12.84 17.69
N TYR A 75 11.01 -13.83 17.50
CA TYR A 75 11.12 -15.13 18.17
C TYR A 75 11.91 -16.17 17.39
N LEU A 76 12.23 -15.91 16.12
CA LEU A 76 12.86 -16.87 15.20
C LEU A 76 14.17 -17.45 15.75
N GLY A 77 15.02 -16.60 16.34
CA GLY A 77 16.31 -17.01 16.86
C GLY A 77 16.21 -17.98 18.04
N GLU A 78 15.27 -17.72 18.96
CA GLU A 78 15.02 -18.57 20.12
C GLU A 78 14.43 -19.92 19.71
N VAL A 79 13.46 -19.91 18.79
CA VAL A 79 12.84 -21.13 18.27
C VAL A 79 13.87 -21.99 17.54
N ALA A 80 14.73 -21.38 16.70
CA ALA A 80 15.79 -22.11 16.01
C ALA A 80 16.78 -22.74 17.00
N SER A 81 17.10 -22.05 18.11
CA SER A 81 17.94 -22.60 19.17
C SER A 81 17.30 -23.81 19.85
N ALA A 82 16.03 -23.70 20.24
CA ALA A 82 15.33 -24.77 20.94
C ALA A 82 15.17 -26.02 20.06
N VAL A 83 14.83 -25.85 18.78
CA VAL A 83 14.70 -26.97 17.84
C VAL A 83 16.05 -27.64 17.56
N ALA A 84 17.13 -26.87 17.45
CA ALA A 84 18.48 -27.41 17.28
C ALA A 84 18.89 -28.27 18.49
N THR A 85 18.59 -27.83 19.71
CA THR A 85 18.87 -28.59 20.94
C THR A 85 18.10 -29.91 21.00
N ILE A 86 16.82 -29.92 20.57
CA ILE A 86 15.98 -31.13 20.63
C ILE A 86 16.36 -32.15 19.54
N ASN A 87 16.55 -31.68 18.30
CA ASN A 87 16.81 -32.57 17.16
C ASN A 87 18.31 -32.87 16.93
N GLY A 88 19.22 -32.23 17.69
CA GLY A 88 20.66 -32.36 17.48
C GLY A 88 21.14 -31.80 16.13
N GLY A 89 20.39 -30.86 15.54
CA GLY A 89 20.63 -30.32 14.21
C GLY A 89 21.43 -29.01 14.21
N ASN A 90 21.88 -28.57 13.02
CA ASN A 90 22.56 -27.28 12.87
C ASN A 90 21.56 -26.12 12.97
N ARG A 91 21.78 -25.23 13.95
CA ARG A 91 20.98 -24.02 14.18
C ARG A 91 20.83 -23.15 12.94
N ASP A 92 21.92 -22.92 12.21
CA ASP A 92 21.94 -21.98 11.08
C ASP A 92 21.06 -22.46 9.92
N LYS A 93 21.07 -23.77 9.64
CA LYS A 93 20.22 -24.37 8.60
C LYS A 93 18.73 -24.24 8.93
N ILE A 94 18.37 -24.53 10.18
CA ILE A 94 16.98 -24.40 10.67
C ILE A 94 16.53 -22.93 10.59
N TYR A 95 17.42 -22.00 10.96
CA TYR A 95 17.12 -20.58 10.89
C TYR A 95 16.86 -20.11 9.44
N GLU A 96 17.69 -20.54 8.48
CA GLU A 96 17.49 -20.24 7.06
C GLU A 96 16.17 -20.81 6.51
N GLU A 97 15.83 -22.05 6.87
CA GLU A 97 14.56 -22.67 6.48
C GLU A 97 13.35 -21.92 7.07
N LEU A 98 13.41 -21.56 8.36
CA LEU A 98 12.36 -20.79 9.01
C LEU A 98 12.23 -19.38 8.42
N LEU A 99 13.33 -18.75 7.99
CA LEU A 99 13.29 -17.49 7.25
C LEU A 99 12.61 -17.64 5.89
N LEU A 100 12.87 -18.72 5.16
CA LEU A 100 12.19 -19.01 3.89
C LEU A 100 10.70 -19.22 4.08
N ILE A 101 10.30 -19.96 5.12
CA ILE A 101 8.90 -20.18 5.48
C ILE A 101 8.23 -18.85 5.87
N ALA A 102 8.91 -18.01 6.65
CA ALA A 102 8.42 -16.69 7.02
C ALA A 102 8.12 -15.83 5.79
N LYS A 103 9.07 -15.73 4.85
CA LYS A 103 8.90 -14.99 3.61
C LYS A 103 7.76 -15.53 2.76
N LYS A 104 7.64 -16.85 2.64
CA LYS A 104 6.59 -17.50 1.85
C LYS A 104 5.20 -17.26 2.44
N LYS A 105 5.05 -17.39 3.77
CA LYS A 105 3.75 -17.19 4.44
C LYS A 105 3.35 -15.73 4.55
N THR A 106 4.31 -14.81 4.65
CA THR A 106 4.02 -13.38 4.83
C THR A 106 4.22 -12.57 3.54
N ALA A 107 4.16 -13.20 2.37
CA ALA A 107 4.28 -12.51 1.08
C ALA A 107 3.22 -11.39 0.90
N GLU A 108 2.04 -11.55 1.51
CA GLU A 108 0.99 -10.52 1.49
C GLU A 108 1.38 -9.21 2.21
N ALA A 109 2.36 -9.24 3.12
CA ALA A 109 2.82 -8.05 3.83
C ALA A 109 3.76 -7.16 2.99
N ASP A 110 4.39 -7.71 1.95
CA ASP A 110 5.31 -6.98 1.08
C ASP A 110 4.57 -6.17 -0.01
N VAL A 111 3.25 -6.34 -0.13
CA VAL A 111 2.41 -5.59 -1.05
C VAL A 111 2.31 -4.13 -0.58
N LYS A 112 3.15 -3.26 -1.14
CA LYS A 112 3.03 -1.81 -0.98
C LYS A 112 1.80 -1.36 -1.75
N LEU A 113 0.85 -0.76 -1.05
CA LEU A 113 -0.34 -0.15 -1.66
C LEU A 113 -0.02 1.31 -1.98
N ASP A 114 -0.44 1.78 -3.15
CA ASP A 114 -0.43 3.21 -3.49
C ASP A 114 -1.46 3.98 -2.66
N GLU A 115 -1.46 5.31 -2.76
CA GLU A 115 -2.47 6.17 -2.12
C GLU A 115 -3.91 5.81 -2.52
N SER A 116 -4.08 5.12 -3.66
CA SER A 116 -5.35 4.65 -4.20
C SER A 116 -5.73 3.21 -3.80
N GLY A 117 -4.87 2.49 -3.06
CA GLY A 117 -5.12 1.11 -2.62
C GLY A 117 -4.92 0.00 -3.65
N LYS A 118 -4.26 0.29 -4.76
CA LYS A 118 -3.76 -0.71 -5.71
C LYS A 118 -2.35 -1.15 -5.29
N PRO A 119 -2.00 -2.42 -5.52
CA PRO A 119 -0.62 -2.86 -5.35
C PRO A 119 0.26 -2.03 -6.29
N ILE A 120 1.24 -1.34 -5.72
CA ILE A 120 2.36 -0.80 -6.50
C ILE A 120 3.11 -2.05 -6.96
N GLU A 121 2.97 -2.38 -8.23
CA GLU A 121 4.07 -3.07 -8.90
C GLU A 121 5.23 -2.09 -8.79
N GLU A 122 6.21 -2.39 -7.91
CA GLU A 122 7.49 -1.71 -8.05
C GLU A 122 7.83 -1.85 -9.54
N PRO A 123 8.08 -0.75 -10.26
CA PRO A 123 8.48 -0.89 -11.65
C PRO A 123 9.75 -1.71 -11.58
N GLU A 124 9.64 -3.00 -11.95
CA GLU A 124 10.77 -3.75 -12.46
C GLU A 124 11.46 -2.76 -13.38
N GLU A 125 12.67 -2.35 -12.96
CA GLU A 125 13.51 -1.32 -13.55
C GLU A 125 13.00 -0.94 -14.93
N MET A 126 12.43 0.26 -15.11
CA MET A 126 11.88 0.69 -16.40
C MET A 126 12.82 0.22 -17.51
N ASN A 127 12.50 -0.92 -18.13
CA ASN A 127 13.34 -1.57 -19.10
C ASN A 127 13.05 -0.80 -20.38
N LEU A 128 13.57 0.43 -20.45
CA LEU A 128 13.40 1.30 -21.61
C LEU A 128 14.16 0.77 -22.84
N GLY A 129 14.73 -0.43 -22.77
CA GLY A 129 15.48 -1.06 -23.84
C GLY A 129 16.78 -0.31 -24.13
N ASP A 130 17.68 -0.98 -24.84
CA ASP A 130 19.05 -0.48 -25.12
C ASP A 130 19.09 0.80 -25.97
N ASN A 131 17.94 1.36 -26.38
CA ASN A 131 17.83 2.47 -27.33
C ASN A 131 17.29 3.77 -26.74
N VAL A 132 17.02 3.86 -25.43
CA VAL A 132 16.51 5.10 -24.83
C VAL A 132 17.59 5.80 -24.01
N ILE A 133 18.04 6.93 -24.53
CA ILE A 133 18.92 7.86 -23.82
C ILE A 133 18.03 8.87 -23.10
N ILE A 134 17.99 8.79 -21.77
CA ILE A 134 17.39 9.85 -20.95
C ILE A 134 18.38 11.01 -20.94
N VAL A 135 18.13 12.01 -21.76
CA VAL A 135 18.86 13.29 -21.70
C VAL A 135 18.30 14.06 -20.51
N SER A 136 18.97 13.98 -19.36
CA SER A 136 18.70 14.88 -18.25
C SER A 136 19.07 16.30 -18.69
N GLN A 137 18.07 17.15 -18.90
CA GLN A 137 18.27 18.57 -19.19
C GLN A 137 19.21 19.16 -18.14
N GLN A 138 20.31 19.76 -18.61
CA GLN A 138 21.23 20.47 -17.74
C GLN A 138 20.46 21.57 -17.00
N PRO A 139 20.61 21.70 -15.67
CA PRO A 139 20.05 22.83 -14.95
C PRO A 139 20.77 24.11 -15.38
N GLU A 140 19.99 25.14 -15.67
CA GLU A 140 20.43 26.52 -15.93
C GLU A 140 21.51 26.98 -14.93
N PRO A 141 22.55 27.71 -15.37
CA PRO A 141 23.65 28.12 -14.51
C PRO A 141 23.20 29.28 -13.60
N GLY A 142 22.75 28.96 -12.39
CA GLY A 142 22.38 30.02 -11.44
C GLY A 142 21.86 29.64 -10.06
N ALA A 143 21.82 28.36 -9.68
CA ALA A 143 21.42 27.98 -8.32
C ALA A 143 22.45 27.02 -7.70
N GLU A 144 23.11 27.49 -6.64
CA GLU A 144 24.05 26.72 -5.84
C GLU A 144 23.37 25.51 -5.16
N PRO A 145 24.11 24.40 -4.93
CA PRO A 145 23.54 23.11 -4.57
C PRO A 145 23.34 22.94 -3.06
N THR A 146 22.15 22.52 -2.63
CA THR A 146 21.93 21.91 -1.32
C THR A 146 22.25 20.42 -1.37
N GLU A 147 23.14 20.00 -0.47
CA GLU A 147 23.71 18.65 -0.35
C GLU A 147 22.68 17.51 -0.40
N ALA A 148 22.79 16.66 -1.42
CA ALA A 148 22.24 15.31 -1.41
C ALA A 148 23.35 14.31 -1.07
N ALA A 149 23.12 13.54 -0.01
CA ALA A 149 23.97 12.47 0.49
C ALA A 149 24.27 11.41 -0.58
N THR A 150 25.57 11.17 -0.82
CA THR A 150 26.11 10.03 -1.56
C THR A 150 25.78 8.68 -0.92
N PRO A 151 25.35 7.65 -1.68
CA PRO A 151 25.60 6.27 -1.32
C PRO A 151 26.84 5.73 -2.03
N ALA A 152 27.67 5.06 -1.24
CA ALA A 152 29.02 4.61 -1.53
C ALA A 152 29.15 3.55 -2.65
N LYS A 153 30.24 3.67 -3.43
CA LYS A 153 30.75 2.65 -4.37
C LYS A 153 31.03 1.32 -3.64
N LYS A 154 30.48 0.21 -4.13
CA LYS A 154 30.96 -1.15 -3.86
C LYS A 154 31.88 -1.67 -5.00
N PRO A 155 32.85 -2.55 -4.71
CA PRO A 155 34.03 -2.77 -5.55
C PRO A 155 33.79 -3.71 -6.73
N LYS A 156 34.55 -3.49 -7.82
CA LYS A 156 34.59 -4.31 -9.04
C LYS A 156 34.99 -5.77 -8.73
N LYS A 157 34.12 -6.75 -9.02
CA LYS A 157 34.52 -8.17 -9.14
C LYS A 157 35.12 -8.42 -10.53
N ARG A 158 36.37 -8.89 -10.56
CA ARG A 158 37.14 -9.29 -11.76
C ARG A 158 36.39 -10.38 -12.54
N ARG A 159 36.14 -10.16 -13.84
CA ARG A 159 35.70 -11.21 -14.77
C ARG A 159 36.81 -12.27 -14.85
N ARG A 160 36.48 -13.52 -14.47
CA ARG A 160 37.31 -14.68 -14.82
C ARG A 160 37.08 -15.00 -16.30
N ARG A 161 38.16 -15.04 -17.08
CA ARG A 161 38.22 -15.68 -18.40
C ARG A 161 38.37 -17.18 -18.22
N SER A 162 37.59 -17.98 -18.93
CA SER A 162 37.95 -19.33 -19.40
C SER A 162 37.05 -19.63 -20.61
N LYS A 163 37.64 -19.67 -21.80
CA LYS A 163 38.03 -20.87 -22.56
C LYS A 163 36.83 -21.60 -23.15
#